data_AF-A0A3D0ZP09-F1
#
_entry.id   AF-A0A3D0ZP09-F1
#
_cell.length_a   1.000
_cell.length_b   1.000
_cell.length_c   1.000
_cell.angle_alpha   90.00
_cell.angle_beta   90.00
_cell.angle_gamma   90.00
#
_symmetry.space_group_name_H-M   'P 1'
#
loop_
_entity.id
_entity.type
_entity.pdbx_description
1 polymer ?
#
loop_
_entity_poly.entity_id
_entity_poly.type
_entity_poly.pdbx_seq_one_letter_code
_entity_poly.pdbx_strand_id
1 'polypeptide(L)'
;MDTINEIKQKIDIVDLIGSYVSLKKAGRNYKGICPFHSENTPSFMVSPELQIFKCFGCGEAGDIFKFVEKIEGIEFSAALEQLAVKAGIKLEKKDYDPESAKRKELYQINSLSAKYYHYILTKHPQGKIGLEYLTQKRKLTPETIDFF
;
A
#
# COMPACT_ATOMS: atom_id res chain seq x y z
N MET A 1 3.44 -11.43 -13.49
CA MET A 1 3.70 -11.93 -12.12
C MET A 1 4.03 -10.72 -11.28
N ASP A 2 3.47 -10.67 -10.07
CA ASP A 2 3.68 -9.57 -9.14
C ASP A 2 5.01 -9.82 -8.41
N THR A 3 6.01 -8.98 -8.69
CA THR A 3 7.38 -9.06 -8.16
C THR A 3 7.40 -9.15 -6.63
N ILE A 4 6.44 -8.50 -5.95
CA ILE A 4 6.27 -8.55 -4.49
C ILE A 4 5.97 -9.97 -4.03
N ASN A 5 5.08 -10.68 -4.73
CA ASN A 5 4.73 -12.05 -4.37
C ASN A 5 5.89 -13.02 -4.62
N GLU A 6 6.70 -12.79 -5.65
CA GLU A 6 7.89 -13.59 -5.90
C GLU A 6 8.92 -13.44 -4.76
N ILE A 7 9.14 -12.21 -4.28
CA ILE A 7 10.01 -11.95 -3.12
C ILE A 7 9.47 -12.66 -1.87
N LYS A 8 8.17 -12.57 -1.60
CA LYS A 8 7.52 -13.26 -0.46
C LYS A 8 7.67 -14.78 -0.51
N GLN A 9 7.76 -15.38 -1.70
CA GLN A 9 7.94 -16.82 -1.86
C GLN A 9 9.39 -17.27 -1.68
N LYS A 10 10.36 -16.39 -1.93
CA LYS A 10 11.79 -16.71 -1.82
C LYS A 10 12.39 -16.45 -0.45
N ILE A 11 11.73 -15.62 0.36
CA ILE A 11 12.21 -15.25 1.69
C ILE A 11 11.31 -15.89 2.75
N ASP A 12 11.90 -16.78 3.55
CA ASP A 12 11.22 -17.29 4.73
C ASP A 12 11.24 -16.24 5.86
N ILE A 13 10.07 -15.96 6.43
CA ILE A 13 9.92 -14.95 7.48
C ILE A 13 10.63 -15.33 8.79
N VAL A 14 10.75 -16.62 9.12
CA VAL A 14 11.43 -17.07 10.35
C VAL A 14 12.92 -16.83 10.21
N ASP A 15 13.49 -17.15 9.04
CA ASP A 15 14.90 -16.89 8.76
C ASP A 15 15.22 -15.40 8.72
N LEU A 16 14.35 -14.60 8.08
CA LEU A 16 14.52 -13.14 8.03
C LEU A 16 14.44 -12.53 9.43
N ILE A 17 13.40 -12.80 10.21
CA ILE A 17 13.26 -12.21 11.54
C ILE A 17 14.33 -12.76 12.49
N GLY A 18 14.68 -14.04 12.34
CA GLY A 18 15.70 -14.72 13.13
C GLY A 18 17.08 -14.10 13.04
N SER A 19 17.39 -13.35 11.97
CA SER A 19 18.65 -12.60 11.86
C SER A 19 18.68 -11.31 12.70
N TYR A 20 17.52 -10.79 13.12
CA TYR A 20 17.40 -9.59 13.95
C TYR A 20 17.07 -9.92 15.41
N VAL A 21 16.27 -10.97 15.63
CA VAL A 21 15.72 -11.31 16.95
C VAL A 21 15.91 -12.79 17.23
N SER A 22 16.33 -13.12 18.45
CA SER A 22 16.39 -14.52 18.90
C SER A 22 14.99 -15.13 18.98
N LEU A 23 14.70 -16.08 18.07
CA LEU A 23 13.46 -16.83 18.05
C LEU A 23 13.63 -18.23 18.67
N LYS A 24 12.63 -18.68 19.42
CA LYS A 24 12.53 -20.03 19.98
C LYS A 24 11.27 -20.71 19.47
N LYS A 25 11.37 -22.00 19.13
CA LYS A 25 10.22 -22.78 18.65
C LYS A 25 9.15 -22.90 19.74
N ALA A 26 7.89 -22.67 19.37
CA ALA A 26 6.72 -22.72 20.23
C ALA A 26 5.56 -23.40 19.48
N GLY A 27 5.53 -24.73 19.52
CA GLY A 27 4.60 -25.55 18.73
C GLY A 27 4.88 -25.39 17.23
N ARG A 28 3.85 -24.98 16.48
CA ARG A 28 3.94 -24.69 15.04
C ARG A 28 4.55 -23.33 14.69
N ASN A 29 4.68 -22.45 15.68
CA ASN A 29 5.16 -21.08 15.51
C ASN A 29 6.52 -20.91 16.20
N TYR A 30 7.08 -19.71 16.06
CA TYR A 30 8.26 -19.25 16.80
C TYR A 30 7.89 -18.07 17.68
N LYS A 31 8.56 -17.93 18.82
CA LYS A 31 8.35 -16.82 19.76
C LYS A 31 9.65 -16.13 20.14
N GLY A 32 9.59 -14.83 20.41
CA GLY A 32 10.71 -14.00 20.84
C GLY A 32 10.27 -12.80 21.66
N ILE A 33 11.23 -11.99 22.11
CA ILE A 33 10.95 -10.66 22.68
C ILE A 33 10.67 -9.72 21.51
N CYS A 34 9.62 -8.89 21.62
CA CYS A 34 9.32 -7.94 20.57
C CYS A 34 10.43 -6.89 20.43
N PRO A 35 10.93 -6.62 19.21
CA PRO A 35 11.91 -5.56 18.99
C PRO A 35 11.28 -4.16 18.93
N PHE A 36 9.94 -4.06 18.86
CA PHE A 36 9.22 -2.81 18.62
C PHE A 36 8.70 -2.13 19.88
N HIS A 37 8.73 -2.81 21.03
CA HIS A 37 8.39 -2.22 22.32
C HIS A 37 9.17 -2.92 23.44
N SER A 38 9.36 -2.23 24.56
CA SER A 38 10.09 -2.80 25.70
C SER A 38 9.21 -3.72 26.53
N GLU A 39 9.54 -5.01 26.57
CA GLU A 39 8.89 -6.01 27.41
C GLU A 39 9.88 -7.09 27.89
N ASN A 40 9.55 -7.76 29.00
CA ASN A 40 10.35 -8.87 29.54
C ASN A 40 9.79 -10.26 29.17
N THR A 41 8.51 -10.33 28.77
CA THR A 41 7.86 -11.58 28.39
C THR A 41 7.79 -11.72 26.88
N PRO A 42 8.10 -12.90 26.30
CA PRO A 42 8.07 -13.09 24.86
C PRO A 42 6.63 -13.08 24.33
N SER A 43 6.18 -11.93 23.78
CA SER A 43 4.85 -11.78 23.17
C SER A 43 4.88 -11.73 21.64
N PHE A 44 6.08 -11.73 21.05
CA PHE A 44 6.29 -11.70 19.61
C PHE A 44 6.23 -13.09 19.03
N MET A 45 5.30 -13.34 18.12
CA MET A 45 5.06 -14.64 17.48
C MET A 45 5.29 -14.55 15.97
N VAL A 46 5.95 -15.54 15.40
CA VAL A 46 6.19 -15.69 13.96
C VAL A 46 5.58 -16.99 13.49
N SER A 47 4.75 -16.93 12.44
CA SER A 47 4.11 -18.10 11.85
C SER A 47 4.78 -18.45 10.51
N PRO A 48 5.50 -19.59 10.42
CA PRO A 48 6.10 -20.03 9.15
C PRO A 48 5.03 -20.46 8.14
N GLU A 49 3.89 -20.98 8.60
CA GLU A 49 2.79 -21.42 7.73
C GLU A 49 2.11 -20.22 7.04
N LEU A 50 1.84 -19.16 7.83
CA LEU A 50 1.16 -17.97 7.33
C LEU A 50 2.11 -16.91 6.76
N GLN A 51 3.43 -17.08 6.95
CA GLN A 51 4.47 -16.10 6.58
C GLN A 51 4.19 -14.70 7.14
N ILE A 52 3.76 -14.62 8.40
CA ILE A 52 3.46 -13.36 9.12
C ILE A 52 4.05 -13.37 10.54
N PHE A 53 4.24 -12.19 11.10
CA PHE A 53 4.49 -11.98 12.52
C PHE A 53 3.32 -11.25 13.19
N LYS A 54 3.21 -11.42 14.51
CA LYS A 54 2.32 -10.64 15.37
C LYS A 54 2.89 -10.56 16.78
N CYS A 55 2.95 -9.35 17.31
CA CYS A 55 3.19 -9.09 18.72
C CYS A 55 1.86 -8.97 19.46
N PHE A 56 1.67 -9.78 20.49
CA PHE A 56 0.48 -9.73 21.34
C PHE A 56 0.58 -8.69 22.47
N GLY A 57 1.76 -8.12 22.72
CA GLY A 57 1.96 -7.04 23.70
C GLY A 57 1.61 -5.65 23.15
N CYS A 58 2.14 -5.27 21.98
CA CYS A 58 1.91 -3.96 21.38
C CYS A 58 0.97 -3.96 20.16
N GLY A 59 0.60 -5.13 19.64
CA GLY A 59 -0.30 -5.27 18.50
C GLY A 59 0.36 -5.17 17.13
N GLU A 60 1.66 -4.83 17.04
CA GLU A 60 2.39 -4.80 15.77
C GLU A 60 2.31 -6.15 15.05
N ALA A 61 2.02 -6.12 13.75
CA ALA A 61 1.85 -7.31 12.94
C ALA A 61 2.15 -7.00 11.48
N GLY A 62 2.51 -8.02 10.70
CA GLY A 62 2.75 -7.86 9.28
C GLY A 62 3.54 -9.01 8.68
N ASP A 63 4.02 -8.79 7.46
CA ASP A 63 4.87 -9.70 6.71
C ASP A 63 6.35 -9.26 6.75
N ILE A 64 7.17 -9.87 5.90
CA ILE A 64 8.60 -9.55 5.75
C ILE A 64 8.88 -8.08 5.44
N PHE A 65 8.04 -7.42 4.63
CA PHE A 65 8.24 -6.01 4.30
C PHE A 65 7.93 -5.15 5.50
N LYS A 66 6.79 -5.41 6.15
CA LYS A 66 6.39 -4.62 7.31
C LYS A 66 7.40 -4.72 8.45
N PHE A 67 8.00 -5.89 8.64
CA PHE A 67 9.05 -6.10 9.63
C PHE A 67 10.28 -5.25 9.30
N VAL A 68 10.78 -5.29 8.06
CA VAL A 68 11.97 -4.54 7.62
C VAL A 68 11.75 -3.03 7.68
N GLU A 69 10.61 -2.54 7.19
CA GLU A 69 10.22 -1.12 7.30
C GLU A 69 10.31 -0.63 8.75
N LYS A 70 9.77 -1.42 9.69
CA LYS A 70 9.68 -1.05 11.10
C LYS A 70 11.02 -1.17 11.82
N ILE A 71 11.78 -2.24 11.59
CA ILE A 71 13.02 -2.50 12.31
C ILE A 71 14.16 -1.60 11.82
N GLU A 72 14.16 -1.23 10.54
CA GLU A 72 15.18 -0.37 9.95
C GLU A 72 14.75 1.10 9.83
N GLY A 73 13.46 1.39 10.04
CA GLY A 73 12.92 2.75 9.94
C GLY A 73 12.93 3.29 8.50
N ILE A 74 12.62 2.42 7.53
CA ILE A 74 12.66 2.73 6.10
C ILE A 74 11.28 2.60 5.45
N GLU A 75 11.10 3.31 4.34
CA GLU A 75 9.89 3.24 3.52
C GLU A 75 9.79 1.92 2.74
N PHE A 76 8.58 1.57 2.31
CA PHE A 76 8.29 0.34 1.56
C PHE A 76 9.22 0.12 0.36
N SER A 77 9.50 1.17 -0.41
CA SER A 77 10.35 1.09 -1.60
C SER A 77 11.79 0.68 -1.28
N ALA A 78 12.33 1.18 -0.18
CA ALA A 78 13.67 0.80 0.29
C ALA A 78 13.67 -0.63 0.85
N ALA A 79 12.64 -1.02 1.61
CA ALA A 79 12.48 -2.41 2.06
C ALA A 79 12.33 -3.38 0.87
N LEU A 80 11.62 -2.96 -0.18
CA LEU A 80 11.46 -3.71 -1.42
C LEU A 80 12.79 -3.94 -2.13
N GLU A 81 13.63 -2.90 -2.26
CA GLU A 81 14.98 -3.03 -2.84
C GLU A 81 15.84 -4.02 -2.07
N GLN A 82 15.91 -3.86 -0.75
CA GLN A 82 16.74 -4.73 0.09
C GLN A 82 16.30 -6.20 0.00
N LEU A 83 14.99 -6.45 0.11
CA LEU A 83 14.45 -7.80 0.05
C LEU A 83 14.54 -8.39 -1.36
N ALA A 84 14.42 -7.58 -2.42
CA ALA A 84 14.64 -8.04 -3.79
C ALA A 84 16.10 -8.50 -4.00
N VAL A 85 17.07 -7.74 -3.50
CA VAL A 85 18.49 -8.13 -3.52
C VAL A 85 18.70 -9.44 -2.75
N LYS A 86 18.11 -9.57 -1.56
CA LYS A 86 18.18 -10.80 -0.74
C LYS A 86 17.53 -12.00 -1.42
N ALA A 87 16.47 -11.78 -2.20
CA ALA A 87 15.78 -12.80 -2.99
C ALA A 87 16.43 -13.09 -4.36
N GLY A 88 17.49 -12.36 -4.74
CA GLY A 88 18.11 -12.45 -6.06
C GLY A 88 17.18 -12.02 -7.21
N ILE A 89 16.23 -11.13 -6.93
CA ILE A 89 15.26 -10.61 -7.89
C ILE A 89 15.69 -9.21 -8.33
N LYS A 90 15.74 -8.99 -9.65
CA LYS A 90 16.03 -7.67 -10.21
C LYS A 90 14.72 -6.89 -10.35
N LEU A 91 14.61 -5.77 -9.63
CA LEU A 91 13.46 -4.87 -9.74
C LEU A 91 13.48 -4.08 -11.05
N GLU A 92 12.31 -3.89 -11.64
CA GLU A 92 12.05 -2.93 -12.71
C GLU A 92 11.40 -1.66 -12.16
N LYS A 93 11.48 -0.54 -12.90
CA LYS A 93 10.87 0.75 -12.48
C LYS A 93 9.38 0.67 -12.11
N LYS A 94 8.65 -0.31 -12.64
CA LYS A 94 7.22 -0.53 -12.36
C LYS A 94 6.95 -1.14 -10.97
N ASP A 95 7.95 -1.80 -10.36
CA ASP A 95 7.78 -2.56 -9.11
C ASP A 95 7.86 -1.68 -7.87
N TYR A 96 8.50 -0.52 -7.98
CA TYR A 96 8.73 0.43 -6.90
C TYR A 96 7.48 1.12 -6.37
N ASP A 97 6.39 1.09 -7.14
CA ASP A 97 5.20 1.85 -6.79
C ASP A 97 3.92 1.19 -7.35
N PRO A 98 3.48 0.05 -6.76
CA PRO A 98 2.20 -0.58 -7.10
C PRO A 98 1.02 0.34 -6.83
N GLU A 99 1.15 1.18 -5.79
CA GLU A 99 0.15 2.18 -5.42
C GLU A 99 0.08 3.31 -6.45
N SER A 100 1.18 3.70 -7.10
CA SER A 100 1.22 4.62 -8.25
C SER A 100 0.44 4.09 -9.43
N ALA A 101 0.57 2.81 -9.77
CA ALA A 101 -0.18 2.27 -10.91
C ALA A 101 -1.68 2.38 -10.64
N LYS A 102 -2.12 2.01 -9.44
CA LYS A 102 -3.53 2.13 -9.02
C LYS A 102 -3.98 3.59 -8.90
N ARG A 103 -3.16 4.44 -8.30
CA ARG A 103 -3.42 5.88 -8.14
C ARG A 103 -3.46 6.59 -9.49
N LYS A 104 -2.61 6.21 -10.44
CA LYS A 104 -2.62 6.70 -11.82
C LYS A 104 -3.88 6.28 -12.54
N GLU A 105 -4.31 5.02 -12.39
CA GLU A 105 -5.59 4.53 -12.90
C GLU A 105 -6.77 5.32 -12.30
N LEU A 106 -6.78 5.54 -10.99
CA LEU A 106 -7.81 6.34 -10.31
C LEU A 106 -7.84 7.79 -10.79
N TYR A 107 -6.69 8.43 -11.00
CA TYR A 107 -6.63 9.77 -11.58
C TYR A 107 -7.15 9.81 -13.02
N GLN A 108 -6.87 8.77 -13.82
CA GLN A 108 -7.38 8.67 -15.18
C GLN A 108 -8.91 8.54 -15.18
N ILE A 109 -9.46 7.68 -14.34
CA ILE A 109 -10.92 7.52 -14.16
C ILE A 109 -11.52 8.85 -13.70
N ASN A 110 -10.94 9.52 -12.71
CA ASN A 110 -11.44 10.80 -12.22
C ASN A 110 -11.43 11.88 -13.31
N SER A 111 -10.36 11.94 -14.11
CA SER A 111 -10.26 12.87 -15.25
C SER A 111 -11.29 12.59 -16.34
N LEU A 112 -11.54 11.32 -16.66
CA LEU A 112 -12.59 10.93 -17.61
C LEU A 112 -13.98 11.26 -17.09
N SER A 113 -14.25 10.99 -15.81
CA SER A 113 -15.51 11.36 -15.15
C SER A 113 -15.76 12.86 -15.19
N ALA A 114 -14.75 13.68 -14.87
CA ALA A 114 -14.85 15.14 -14.95
C ALA A 114 -15.21 15.60 -16.37
N LYS A 115 -14.51 15.10 -17.40
CA LYS A 115 -14.81 15.40 -18.80
C LYS A 115 -16.22 14.96 -19.21
N TYR A 116 -16.64 13.78 -18.77
CA TYR A 116 -17.97 13.25 -19.06
C TYR A 116 -19.06 14.14 -18.47
N TYR A 117 -18.97 14.48 -17.18
CA TYR A 117 -19.98 15.33 -16.54
C TYR A 117 -19.98 16.76 -17.09
N HIS A 118 -18.81 17.30 -17.45
CA HIS A 118 -18.73 18.58 -18.15
C HIS A 118 -19.46 18.56 -19.49
N TYR A 119 -19.22 17.51 -20.29
CA TYR A 119 -19.94 17.29 -21.54
C TYR A 119 -21.45 17.15 -21.32
N ILE A 120 -21.87 16.38 -20.31
CA ILE A 120 -23.29 16.22 -19.98
C ILE A 120 -23.91 17.58 -19.65
N LEU A 121 -23.26 18.37 -18.79
CA LEU A 121 -23.75 19.69 -18.38
C LEU A 121 -23.85 20.68 -19.55
N THR A 122 -22.84 20.73 -20.42
CA THR A 122 -22.70 21.79 -21.43
C THR A 122 -23.22 21.44 -22.82
N LYS A 123 -23.29 20.16 -23.18
CA LYS A 123 -23.64 19.70 -24.54
C LYS A 123 -24.82 18.74 -24.61
N HIS A 124 -25.06 17.94 -23.57
CA HIS A 124 -26.11 16.93 -23.60
C HIS A 124 -27.47 17.50 -23.15
N PRO A 125 -28.62 17.07 -23.74
CA PRO A 125 -29.94 17.56 -23.34
C PRO A 125 -30.26 17.36 -21.85
N GLN A 126 -29.73 16.30 -21.23
CA GLN A 126 -29.92 16.03 -19.79
C GLN A 126 -29.30 17.10 -18.88
N GLY A 127 -28.28 17.83 -19.35
CA GLY A 127 -27.62 18.89 -18.57
C GLY A 127 -28.39 20.21 -18.54
N LYS A 128 -29.41 20.39 -19.40
CA LYS A 128 -30.08 21.68 -19.61
C LYS A 128 -30.57 22.32 -18.31
N ILE A 129 -31.23 21.55 -17.44
CA ILE A 129 -31.75 22.05 -16.16
C ILE A 129 -30.62 22.57 -15.26
N GLY A 130 -29.50 21.84 -15.18
CA GLY A 130 -28.33 22.24 -14.40
C GLY A 130 -27.67 23.48 -14.97
N LEU A 131 -27.52 23.55 -16.29
CA LEU A 131 -26.91 24.68 -16.98
C LEU A 131 -27.75 25.97 -16.83
N GLU A 132 -29.08 25.85 -16.95
CA GLU A 132 -30.00 26.97 -16.71
C GLU A 132 -29.93 27.47 -15.26
N TYR A 133 -29.83 26.56 -14.28
CA TYR A 133 -29.63 26.95 -12.89
C TYR A 133 -28.34 27.76 -12.70
N LEU A 134 -27.21 27.29 -13.25
CA LEU A 134 -25.91 27.97 -13.12
C LEU A 134 -25.90 29.34 -13.81
N THR A 135 -26.45 29.42 -15.01
CA THR A 135 -26.43 30.65 -15.82
C THR A 135 -27.51 31.65 -15.40
N GLN A 136 -28.74 31.20 -15.16
CA GLN A 136 -29.87 32.10 -14.93
C GLN A 136 -30.03 32.47 -13.45
N LYS A 137 -29.90 31.49 -12.54
CA LYS A 137 -30.09 31.71 -11.10
C LYS A 137 -28.79 32.08 -10.39
N ARG A 138 -27.69 31.41 -10.72
CA ARG A 138 -26.37 31.66 -10.11
C ARG A 138 -25.53 32.70 -10.85
N LYS A 139 -25.95 33.10 -12.07
CA LYS A 139 -25.30 34.13 -12.89
C LYS A 139 -23.83 33.83 -13.20
N LEU A 140 -23.45 32.55 -13.27
CA LEU A 140 -22.11 32.16 -13.68
C LEU A 140 -21.95 32.31 -15.19
N THR A 141 -20.78 32.80 -15.62
CA THR A 141 -20.48 32.97 -17.04
C THR A 141 -20.10 31.64 -17.68
N PRO A 142 -20.32 31.46 -19.00
CA PRO A 142 -19.87 30.27 -19.71
C PRO A 142 -18.37 29.99 -19.52
N GLU A 143 -17.54 31.04 -19.47
CA GLU A 143 -16.10 30.91 -19.26
C GLU A 143 -15.77 30.36 -17.87
N THR A 144 -16.52 30.79 -16.84
CA THR A 144 -16.37 30.27 -15.48
C THR A 144 -16.77 28.80 -15.40
N ILE A 145 -17.83 28.41 -16.12
CA ILE A 145 -18.32 27.02 -16.16
C ILE A 145 -17.37 26.12 -16.96
N ASP A 146 -16.67 26.65 -17.97
CA ASP A 146 -15.72 25.86 -18.78
C ASP A 146 -14.35 25.70 -18.11
N PHE A 147 -13.95 26.68 -17.30
CA PHE A 147 -12.65 26.65 -16.61
C PHE A 147 -12.61 25.70 -15.40
N PHE A 148 -13.73 25.55 -14.69
CA PHE A 148 -13.84 24.78 -13.44
C PHE A 148 -14.67 23.51 -13.61
#